data_AF-A0A6P0LJ33-F1
#
_entry.id   AF-A0A6P0LJ33-F1
#
_cell.length_a   1.000
_cell.length_b   1.000
_cell.length_c   1.000
_cell.angle_alpha   90.00
_cell.angle_beta   90.00
_cell.angle_gamma   90.00
#
_symmetry.space_group_name_H-M   'P 1'
#
loop_
_entity.id
_entity.type
_entity.pdbx_description
1 polymer ?
#
loop_
_entity_poly.entity_id
_entity_poly.type
_entity_poly.pdbx_seq_one_letter_code
_entity_poly.pdbx_strand_id
1 'polypeptide(L)'
;MEKLEKYRLIIRQILTNHATLEANNSDSEIEGQLIFDTENDHYQLLDIGWDGLKRVYDCFIHLDIKDGRIWIQRNMTEAPSLSLGNSR
;
A
#
# COMPACT_ATOMS: atom_id res chain seq x y z
N MET A 1 -8.88 20.69 5.42
CA MET A 1 -9.04 20.36 3.98
C MET A 1 -7.67 20.20 3.30
N GLU A 2 -6.79 21.20 3.31
CA GLU A 2 -5.45 21.10 2.69
C GLU A 2 -4.58 19.94 3.19
N LYS A 3 -4.58 19.69 4.51
CA LYS A 3 -3.83 18.58 5.12
C LYS A 3 -4.30 17.20 4.63
N LEU A 4 -5.62 17.03 4.47
CA LEU A 4 -6.22 15.79 4.00
C LEU A 4 -5.82 15.53 2.54
N GLU A 5 -6.02 16.52 1.67
CA GLU A 5 -5.61 16.42 0.26
C GLU A 5 -4.12 16.16 0.09
N LYS A 6 -3.29 16.79 0.93
CA LYS A 6 -1.85 16.52 0.97
C LYS A 6 -1.57 15.05 1.33
N TYR A 7 -2.25 14.49 2.31
CA TYR A 7 -2.08 13.07 2.68
C TYR A 7 -2.56 12.13 1.58
N ARG A 8 -3.72 12.40 0.97
CA ARG A 8 -4.22 11.62 -0.18
C ARG A 8 -3.20 11.60 -1.32
N LEU A 9 -2.63 12.76 -1.65
CA LEU A 9 -1.61 12.87 -2.69
C LEU A 9 -0.35 12.06 -2.35
N ILE A 10 0.18 12.23 -1.13
CA ILE A 10 1.38 11.52 -0.68
C ILE A 10 1.16 10.00 -0.69
N ILE A 11 0.04 9.52 -0.15
CA ILE A 11 -0.27 8.09 -0.09
C ILE A 11 -0.36 7.50 -1.50
N ARG A 12 -1.12 8.14 -2.40
CA ARG A 12 -1.22 7.69 -3.79
C ARG A 12 0.13 7.65 -4.48
N GLN A 13 0.98 8.66 -4.26
CA GLN A 13 2.31 8.70 -4.86
C GLN A 13 3.22 7.59 -4.33
N ILE A 14 3.19 7.32 -3.01
CA ILE A 14 3.93 6.21 -2.40
C ILE A 14 3.50 4.88 -3.02
N LEU A 15 2.19 4.59 -3.05
CA LEU A 15 1.69 3.32 -3.57
C LEU A 15 1.97 3.14 -5.07
N THR A 16 1.77 4.19 -5.87
CA THR A 16 2.09 4.15 -7.30
C THR A 16 3.58 3.92 -7.55
N ASN A 17 4.45 4.55 -6.77
CA ASN A 17 5.90 4.33 -6.90
C ASN A 17 6.28 2.88 -6.59
N HIS A 18 5.73 2.29 -5.51
CA HIS A 18 5.96 0.88 -5.20
C HIS A 18 5.46 -0.05 -6.31
N ALA A 19 4.23 0.15 -6.81
CA ALA A 19 3.70 -0.64 -7.91
C ALA A 19 4.57 -0.57 -9.18
N THR A 20 5.12 0.61 -9.48
CA THR A 20 6.00 0.82 -10.65
C THR A 20 7.35 0.11 -10.49
N LEU A 21 7.89 0.05 -9.27
CA LEU A 21 9.16 -0.65 -9.02
C LEU A 21 8.99 -2.16 -9.22
N GLU A 22 7.91 -2.74 -8.70
CA GLU A 22 7.60 -4.17 -8.84
C GLU A 22 7.32 -4.57 -10.30
N ALA A 23 6.67 -3.69 -11.08
CA ALA A 23 6.34 -3.94 -12.48
C ALA A 23 7.56 -4.11 -13.41
N ASN A 24 8.76 -3.69 -12.98
CA ASN A 24 9.98 -3.85 -13.79
C ASN A 24 10.52 -5.30 -13.78
N ASN A 25 9.93 -6.21 -13.00
CA ASN A 25 10.25 -7.64 -13.01
C ASN A 25 9.34 -8.35 -14.03
N SER A 26 9.72 -8.32 -15.31
CA SER A 26 8.89 -8.68 -16.47
C SER A 26 8.49 -10.16 -16.62
N ASP A 27 8.93 -11.05 -15.71
CA ASP A 27 8.76 -12.50 -15.85
C ASP A 27 7.69 -13.10 -14.93
N SER A 28 6.93 -12.27 -14.21
CA SER A 28 5.91 -12.74 -13.26
C SER A 28 4.48 -12.58 -13.80
N GLU A 29 3.63 -13.60 -13.62
CA GLU A 29 2.17 -13.51 -13.81
C GLU A 29 1.47 -12.83 -12.61
N ILE A 30 2.22 -12.06 -11.81
CA ILE A 30 1.75 -11.30 -10.66
C ILE A 30 1.72 -9.82 -11.02
N GLU A 31 0.55 -9.21 -10.85
CA GLU A 31 0.29 -7.80 -11.09
C GLU A 31 0.15 -7.05 -9.77
N GLY A 32 0.77 -5.88 -9.67
CA GLY A 32 0.48 -4.91 -8.61
C GLY A 32 -0.76 -4.08 -8.97
N GLN A 33 -1.88 -4.27 -8.26
CA GLN A 33 -3.11 -3.49 -8.42
C GLN A 33 -3.27 -2.43 -7.34
N LEU A 34 -3.49 -1.18 -7.78
CA LEU A 34 -3.76 -0.05 -6.90
C LEU A 34 -5.27 0.11 -6.67
N ILE A 35 -5.69 0.11 -5.41
CA ILE A 35 -7.08 0.33 -5.02
C ILE A 35 -7.15 1.58 -4.16
N PHE A 36 -7.81 2.62 -4.69
CA PHE A 36 -7.99 3.89 -3.99
C PHE A 36 -9.48 4.16 -3.78
N ASP A 37 -9.93 4.02 -2.54
CA ASP A 37 -11.23 4.49 -2.09
C ASP A 37 -11.04 5.87 -1.45
N THR A 38 -11.21 6.92 -2.24
CA THR A 38 -11.07 8.30 -1.77
C THR A 38 -12.28 8.81 -0.99
N GLU A 39 -13.40 8.10 -1.04
CA GLU A 39 -14.60 8.47 -0.28
C GLU A 39 -14.48 8.05 1.18
N ASN A 40 -13.92 6.86 1.42
CA ASN A 40 -13.71 6.30 2.75
C ASN A 40 -12.25 6.40 3.24
N ASP A 41 -11.36 6.98 2.41
CA ASP A 41 -9.94 7.16 2.69
C ASP A 41 -9.18 5.84 2.96
N HIS A 42 -9.43 4.83 2.12
CA HIS A 42 -8.73 3.53 2.12
C HIS A 42 -7.86 3.36 0.87
N TYR A 43 -6.60 2.99 1.04
CA TYR A 43 -5.62 2.91 -0.04
C TYR A 43 -4.79 1.63 0.06
N GLN A 44 -4.78 0.85 -1.02
CA GLN A 44 -4.12 -0.45 -1.04
C GLN A 44 -3.28 -0.63 -2.30
N LEU A 45 -2.20 -1.40 -2.15
CA LEU A 45 -1.47 -2.06 -3.23
C LEU A 45 -1.62 -3.57 -3.00
N LEU A 46 -2.28 -4.25 -3.94
CA LEU A 46 -2.43 -5.71 -3.94
C LEU A 46 -1.47 -6.33 -4.95
N ASP A 47 -0.84 -7.43 -4.58
CA ASP A 47 -0.22 -8.34 -5.52
C ASP A 47 -1.24 -9.43 -5.86
N ILE A 48 -1.56 -9.55 -7.15
CA ILE A 48 -2.59 -10.44 -7.63
C ILE A 48 -2.16 -11.16 -8.89
N GLY A 49 -2.26 -12.48 -8.89
CA GLY A 49 -1.77 -13.25 -10.02
C GLY A 49 -1.57 -14.72 -9.71
N TRP A 50 -0.67 -15.34 -10.45
CA TRP A 50 -0.31 -16.74 -10.25
C TRP A 50 1.21 -16.88 -10.21
N ASP A 51 1.67 -17.74 -9.31
CA ASP A 51 3.04 -18.24 -9.28
C ASP A 51 2.98 -19.74 -9.62
N GLY A 52 3.07 -20.03 -10.92
CA GLY A 52 2.73 -21.34 -11.46
C GLY A 52 1.27 -21.73 -11.14
N LEU A 53 1.08 -22.77 -10.33
CA LEU A 53 -0.25 -23.23 -9.91
C LEU A 53 -0.72 -22.61 -8.59
N LYS A 54 0.08 -21.73 -7.98
CA LYS A 54 -0.24 -21.10 -6.70
C LYS A 54 -0.90 -19.74 -6.95
N ARG A 55 -2.11 -19.56 -6.41
CA ARG A 55 -2.78 -18.25 -6.44
C ARG A 55 -2.03 -17.26 -5.57
N VAL A 56 -1.70 -16.10 -6.14
CA VAL A 56 -1.21 -14.92 -5.41
C VAL A 56 -2.37 -13.94 -5.28
N TYR A 57 -2.69 -13.60 -4.03
CA TYR A 57 -3.65 -12.57 -3.66
C TYR A 57 -3.21 -12.03 -2.30
N ASP A 58 -2.33 -11.04 -2.32
CA ASP A 58 -1.73 -10.49 -1.11
C ASP A 58 -1.85 -8.96 -1.07
N CYS A 59 -2.11 -8.41 0.11
CA CYS A 59 -2.12 -6.96 0.30
C CYS A 59 -0.74 -6.49 0.74
N PHE A 60 0.04 -5.99 -0.21
CA PHE A 60 1.43 -5.60 -0.01
C PHE A 60 1.55 -4.35 0.90
N ILE A 61 0.72 -3.33 0.65
CA ILE A 61 0.62 -2.13 1.49
C ILE A 61 -0.85 -1.74 1.65
N HIS A 62 -1.25 -1.39 2.87
CA HIS A 62 -2.58 -0.87 3.19
C HIS A 62 -2.46 0.32 4.13
N LEU A 63 -2.95 1.47 3.67
CA LEU A 63 -2.95 2.74 4.37
C LEU A 63 -4.37 3.30 4.47
N ASP A 64 -4.72 3.84 5.64
CA ASP A 64 -5.96 4.60 5.83
C ASP A 64 -5.66 6.04 6.23
N ILE A 65 -6.59 6.95 5.99
CA ILE A 65 -6.64 8.24 6.70
C ILE A 65 -7.83 8.22 7.66
N LYS A 66 -7.58 8.25 8.97
CA LYS A 66 -8.63 8.31 10.01
C LYS A 66 -8.30 9.42 11.00
N ASP A 67 -9.30 10.24 11.31
CA ASP A 67 -9.18 11.39 12.22
C ASP A 67 -8.00 12.33 11.86
N GLY A 68 -7.77 12.53 10.56
CA GLY A 68 -6.70 13.38 10.05
C GLY A 68 -5.28 12.86 10.33
N ARG A 69 -5.13 11.55 10.52
CA ARG A 69 -3.86 10.83 10.66
C ARG A 69 -3.77 9.69 9.66
N ILE A 70 -2.56 9.34 9.24
CA ILE A 70 -2.30 8.17 8.39
C ILE A 70 -2.11 6.95 9.29
N TRP A 71 -2.85 5.88 8.99
CA TRP A 71 -2.75 4.59 9.65
C TRP A 71 -2.12 3.59 8.71
N ILE A 72 -1.13 2.84 9.19
CA ILE A 72 -0.52 1.74 8.45
C ILE A 72 -1.21 0.46 8.92
N GLN A 73 -2.14 -0.05 8.11
CA GLN A 73 -2.81 -1.31 8.39
C GLN A 73 -1.92 -2.50 8.05
N ARG A 74 -1.14 -2.36 6.96
CA ARG A 74 -0.15 -3.34 6.54
C ARG A 74 0.96 -2.67 5.74
N ASN A 75 2.19 -3.14 5.94
CA ASN A 75 3.35 -2.75 5.15
C ASN A 75 4.31 -3.94 5.06
N MET A 76 4.42 -4.53 3.86
CA MET A 76 5.31 -5.64 3.55
C MET A 76 6.64 -5.18 2.95
N THR A 77 6.90 -3.87 2.87
CA THR A 77 8.22 -3.37 2.48
C THR A 77 9.24 -3.65 3.59
N GLU A 78 10.51 -3.83 3.22
CA GLU A 78 11.62 -4.02 4.18
C GLU A 78 11.92 -2.78 5.04
N ALA A 79 11.05 -1.74 5.02
CA ALA A 79 11.23 -0.54 5.80
C ALA A 79 11.34 -0.91 7.29
N PRO A 80 12.40 -0.46 8.00
CA PRO A 80 12.66 -0.89 9.36
C PRO A 80 11.45 -0.55 10.22
N SER A 81 10.91 -1.57 10.89
CA SER A 81 9.89 -1.43 11.91
C SER A 81 10.37 -0.39 12.93
N LEU A 82 9.90 0.85 12.82
CA LEU A 82 9.96 1.79 13.93
C LEU A 82 9.02 1.22 14.98
N SER A 83 9.60 0.40 15.87
CA SER A 83 9.00 0.00 17.12
C SER A 83 8.81 1.27 17.96
N LEU A 84 7.73 2.00 17.69
CA LEU A 84 7.17 2.90 18.67
C LEU A 84 6.63 2.00 19.78
N GLY A 85 7.50 1.75 20.76
CA GLY A 85 7.14 1.06 21.98
C GLY A 85 5.92 1.76 22.58
N ASN A 86 4.80 1.05 22.59
CA ASN A 86 3.70 1.37 23.46
C ASN A 86 4.23 1.25 24.90
N SER A 87 4.55 2.38 25.50
CA SER A 87 4.61 2.49 26.95
C SER A 87 3.20 2.17 27.47
N ARG A 88 3.15 1.21 28.38
CA ARG A 88 1.97 0.86 29.17
C ARG A 88 1.49 2.05 29.99
#